data_AF-A0A920HNP9-F1
#
_entry.id   AF-A0A920HNP9-F1
#
_cell.length_a   1.000
_cell.length_b   1.000
_cell.length_c   1.000
_cell.angle_alpha   90.00
_cell.angle_beta   90.00
_cell.angle_gamma   90.00
#
_symmetry.space_group_name_H-M   'P 1'
#
loop_
_entity.id
_entity.type
_entity.pdbx_description
1 polymer ?
#
loop_
_entity_poly.entity_id
_entity_poly.type
_entity_poly.pdbx_seq_one_letter_code
_entity_poly.pdbx_strand_id
1 'polypeptide(L)'
;MFILWFFRNPKRNINKKTDHIISPADGRVVNIQQTFENEYFKENKLQVSIFLSPFDVHVNRYPVSGEVLYSKHHHGKYLVAWHPKSSEK
;
A
#
# COMPACT_ATOMS: atom_id res chain seq x y z
N MET A 1 -16.17 -6.57 20.46
CA MET A 1 -16.32 -7.58 19.40
C MET A 1 -16.14 -7.02 17.96
N PHE A 2 -15.46 -5.87 17.77
CA PHE A 2 -15.17 -5.29 16.45
C PHE A 2 -13.72 -5.58 15.98
N ILE A 3 -12.80 -5.71 16.94
CA ILE A 3 -11.36 -5.96 16.72
C ILE A 3 -11.09 -7.26 15.95
N LEU A 4 -11.86 -8.33 16.18
CA LEU A 4 -11.70 -9.61 15.46
C LEU A 4 -12.10 -9.50 13.98
N TRP A 5 -12.94 -8.53 13.62
CA TRP A 5 -13.38 -8.31 12.24
C TRP A 5 -12.31 -7.60 11.40
N PHE A 6 -11.48 -6.77 12.04
CA PHE A 6 -10.37 -6.03 11.43
C PHE A 6 -9.29 -6.95 10.84
N PHE A 7 -9.05 -8.10 11.46
CA PHE A 7 -8.03 -9.08 11.02
C PHE A 7 -8.56 -10.13 10.03
N ARG A 8 -9.75 -9.92 9.44
CA ARG A 8 -10.29 -10.85 8.45
C ARG A 8 -9.41 -10.86 7.21
N ASN A 9 -9.01 -12.07 6.78
CA ASN A 9 -8.33 -12.31 5.51
C ASN A 9 -9.27 -13.10 4.57
N PRO A 10 -10.23 -12.44 3.91
CA PRO A 10 -11.13 -13.12 2.99
C PRO A 10 -10.35 -13.69 1.80
N LYS A 11 -10.81 -14.84 1.29
CA LYS A 11 -10.29 -15.39 0.03
C LYS A 11 -10.64 -14.43 -1.10
N ARG A 12 -9.63 -13.97 -1.83
CA ARG A 12 -9.80 -13.10 -3.01
C ARG A 12 -9.59 -13.94 -4.27
N ASN A 13 -10.53 -13.85 -5.20
CA ASN A 13 -10.35 -14.42 -6.53
C ASN A 13 -9.50 -13.45 -7.35
N ILE A 14 -8.26 -13.83 -7.61
CA ILE A 14 -7.28 -12.99 -8.32
C ILE A 14 -6.92 -13.70 -9.62
N ASN A 15 -6.94 -12.97 -10.73
CA ASN A 15 -6.42 -13.46 -12.00
C ASN A 15 -4.89 -13.35 -11.98
N LYS A 16 -4.20 -14.47 -11.74
CA LYS A 16 -2.74 -14.55 -11.56
C LYS A 16 -1.97 -14.52 -12.90
N LYS A 17 -2.31 -13.58 -13.78
CA LYS A 17 -1.50 -13.32 -14.98
C LYS A 17 -0.26 -12.53 -14.60
N THR A 18 0.88 -12.89 -15.18
CA THR A 18 2.18 -12.26 -14.94
C THR A 18 2.24 -10.82 -15.44
N ASP A 19 1.40 -10.47 -16.42
CA ASP A 19 1.45 -9.18 -17.11
C ASP A 19 0.59 -8.10 -16.42
N HIS A 20 -0.04 -8.44 -15.29
CA HIS A 20 -0.94 -7.53 -14.58
C HIS A 20 -0.37 -7.16 -13.21
N ILE A 21 -0.47 -5.86 -12.88
CA ILE A 21 -0.26 -5.37 -11.52
C ILE A 21 -1.58 -5.43 -10.78
N ILE A 22 -1.62 -6.11 -9.64
CA ILE A 22 -2.82 -6.28 -8.82
C ILE A 22 -2.80 -5.30 -7.65
N SER A 23 -3.97 -4.76 -7.28
CA SER A 23 -4.05 -3.89 -6.09
C SER A 23 -3.58 -4.65 -4.83
N PRO A 24 -2.58 -4.11 -4.10
CA PRO A 24 -1.98 -4.77 -2.93
C PRO A 24 -2.89 -4.76 -1.70
N ALA A 25 -3.86 -3.82 -1.66
CA ALA A 25 -4.80 -3.65 -0.56
C ALA A 25 -6.22 -3.44 -1.08
N ASP A 26 -7.19 -3.65 -0.19
CA ASP A 26 -8.59 -3.33 -0.41
C ASP A 26 -8.84 -1.95 0.18
N GLY A 27 -9.28 -1.00 -0.63
CA GLY A 27 -9.43 0.39 -0.22
C GLY A 27 -9.69 1.30 -1.42
N ARG A 28 -9.60 2.62 -1.20
CA ARG A 28 -9.84 3.63 -2.25
C ARG A 28 -8.51 4.21 -2.73
N VAL A 29 -8.32 4.30 -4.05
CA VAL A 29 -7.23 5.08 -4.62
C VAL A 29 -7.51 6.56 -4.36
N VAL A 30 -6.63 7.21 -3.60
CA VAL A 30 -6.78 8.62 -3.19
C VAL A 30 -5.82 9.55 -3.91
N ASN A 31 -4.73 9.03 -4.46
CA ASN A 31 -3.77 9.83 -5.23
C ASN A 31 -3.07 8.97 -6.29
N ILE A 32 -2.85 9.54 -7.48
CA ILE A 32 -2.00 9.00 -8.55
C ILE A 32 -1.19 10.18 -9.08
N GLN A 33 0.12 10.18 -8.82
CA GLN A 33 0.99 11.31 -9.19
C GLN A 33 2.39 10.84 -9.55
N GLN A 34 3.10 11.62 -10.37
CA GLN A 34 4.54 11.46 -10.52
C GLN A 34 5.24 12.12 -9.33
N THR A 35 6.07 11.36 -8.62
CA THR A 35 6.84 11.85 -7.49
C THR A 35 8.30 11.41 -7.62
N PHE A 36 9.21 12.22 -7.10
CA PHE A 36 10.62 11.85 -7.04
C PHE A 36 10.84 10.90 -5.86
N GLU A 37 11.19 9.64 -6.14
CA GLU A 37 11.48 8.63 -5.13
C GLU A 37 12.97 8.77 -4.75
N ASN A 38 13.27 9.19 -3.51
CA ASN A 38 14.60 9.60 -3.10
C ASN A 38 15.40 8.51 -2.37
N GLU A 39 14.77 7.40 -1.99
CA GLU A 39 15.34 6.41 -1.09
C GLU A 39 16.06 5.29 -1.84
N TYR A 40 15.38 4.67 -2.81
CA TYR A 40 15.91 3.51 -3.53
C TYR A 40 16.27 3.84 -4.98
N PHE A 41 15.33 4.39 -5.74
CA PHE A 41 15.43 4.63 -7.18
C PHE A 41 16.13 5.97 -7.51
N LYS A 42 15.97 7.01 -6.69
CA LYS A 42 16.54 8.37 -6.92
C LYS A 42 16.12 8.99 -8.26
N GLU A 43 14.88 8.75 -8.67
CA GLU A 43 14.30 9.22 -9.93
C GLU A 43 12.78 9.44 -9.82
N ASN A 44 12.19 10.04 -10.85
CA ASN A 44 10.74 10.24 -10.92
C ASN A 44 10.01 8.91 -11.21
N LYS A 45 9.09 8.53 -10.32
CA LYS A 45 8.23 7.34 -10.43
C LYS A 45 6.76 7.70 -10.29
N LEU A 46 5.89 6.84 -10.80
CA LEU A 46 4.45 6.94 -10.57
C LEU A 46 4.12 6.39 -9.17
N GLN A 47 3.58 7.23 -8.31
CA GLN A 47 3.09 6.85 -6.99
C GLN A 47 1.56 6.67 -7.04
N VAL A 48 1.09 5.54 -6.54
CA VAL A 48 -0.33 5.24 -6.35
C VAL A 48 -0.60 5.06 -4.86
N SER A 49 -1.44 5.92 -4.28
CA SER A 49 -1.79 5.88 -2.86
C SER A 49 -3.17 5.28 -2.66
N ILE A 50 -3.25 4.24 -1.82
CA ILE A 50 -4.49 3.55 -1.46
C ILE A 50 -4.78 3.84 0.01
N PHE A 51 -5.96 4.37 0.27
CA PHE A 51 -6.46 4.60 1.61
C PHE A 51 -7.35 3.42 2.04
N LEU A 52 -7.02 2.81 3.18
CA LEU A 52 -7.79 1.74 3.81
C LEU A 52 -8.67 2.35 4.91
N SER A 53 -9.98 2.27 4.75
CA SER A 53 -10.94 2.66 5.77
C SER A 53 -11.02 1.62 6.90
N PRO A 54 -11.53 1.97 8.09
CA PRO A 54 -11.70 1.02 9.20
C PRO A 54 -12.54 -0.22 8.86
N PHE A 55 -13.33 -0.19 7.80
CA PHE A 55 -14.15 -1.31 7.32
C PHE A 55 -13.44 -2.19 6.27
N ASP A 56 -12.32 -1.70 5.72
CA ASP A 56 -11.52 -2.45 4.76
C ASP A 56 -10.63 -3.47 5.45
N VAL A 57 -10.17 -4.45 4.67
CA VAL A 57 -9.21 -5.46 5.14
C VAL A 57 -7.83 -4.80 5.28
N HIS A 58 -7.31 -4.72 6.50
CA HIS A 58 -6.00 -4.12 6.79
C HIS A 58 -4.85 -5.09 6.56
N VAL A 59 -4.80 -5.67 5.36
CA VAL A 59 -3.74 -6.58 4.92
C VAL A 59 -3.17 -6.07 3.60
N ASN A 60 -1.92 -5.61 3.63
CA ASN A 60 -1.14 -5.29 2.44
C ASN A 60 -0.47 -6.55 1.90
N ARG A 61 -0.60 -6.80 0.59
CA ARG A 61 0.05 -7.92 -0.12
C ARG A 61 0.98 -7.38 -1.20
N TYR A 62 1.79 -8.26 -1.78
CA TYR A 62 2.61 -7.89 -2.93
C TYR A 62 1.72 -7.69 -4.18
N PRO A 63 1.89 -6.60 -4.93
CA PRO A 63 1.12 -6.34 -6.15
C PRO A 63 1.60 -7.16 -7.36
N VAL A 64 2.85 -7.65 -7.32
CA VAL A 64 3.53 -8.45 -8.36
C VAL A 64 4.42 -9.52 -7.70
N SER A 65 4.73 -10.59 -8.44
CA SER A 65 5.75 -11.57 -8.02
C SER A 65 7.16 -11.00 -8.23
N GLY A 66 8.06 -11.25 -7.28
CA GLY A 66 9.44 -10.78 -7.35
C GLY A 66 10.22 -11.05 -6.07
N GLU A 67 11.44 -10.53 -6.02
CA GLU A 67 12.32 -10.58 -4.86
C GLU A 67 12.34 -9.23 -4.12
N VAL A 68 12.40 -9.27 -2.79
CA VAL A 68 12.53 -8.05 -1.97
C VAL A 68 14.02 -7.68 -1.89
N LEU A 69 14.43 -6.73 -2.73
CA LEU A 69 15.82 -6.25 -2.77
C LEU A 69 16.15 -5.22 -1.69
N TYR A 70 15.13 -4.55 -1.13
CA TYR A 70 15.30 -3.47 -0.17
C TYR A 70 14.10 -3.39 0.78
N SER A 71 14.38 -3.22 2.08
CA SER A 71 13.38 -2.99 3.13
C SER A 71 13.99 -2.13 4.22
N LYS A 72 13.33 -1.01 4.55
CA LYS A 72 13.76 -0.10 5.62
C LYS A 72 12.57 0.28 6.49
N HIS A 73 12.79 0.27 7.79
CA HIS A 73 11.82 0.75 8.77
C HIS A 73 12.07 2.22 9.08
N HIS A 74 11.04 3.06 8.93
CA HIS A 74 11.03 4.46 9.33
C HIS A 74 10.14 4.63 10.56
N HIS A 75 10.66 5.28 11.61
CA HIS A 75 9.91 5.43 12.86
C HIS A 75 8.80 6.48 12.69
N GLY A 76 7.56 6.03 12.64
CA GLY A 76 6.40 6.90 12.38
C GLY A 76 6.13 7.92 13.49
N LYS A 77 5.43 9.00 13.14
CA LYS A 77 5.02 10.08 14.05
C LYS A 77 3.54 10.04 14.46
N TYR A 78 2.87 8.90 14.26
CA TYR A 78 1.43 8.70 14.54
C TYR A 78 0.53 9.80 13.93
N LEU A 79 0.86 10.25 12.71
CA LEU A 79 0.05 11.21 11.98
C LEU A 79 -1.19 10.51 11.40
N VAL A 80 -2.29 11.26 11.26
CA VAL A 80 -3.51 10.74 10.65
C VAL A 80 -3.26 10.41 9.16
N ALA A 81 -3.60 9.18 8.76
CA ALA A 81 -3.26 8.61 7.45
C ALA A 81 -3.87 9.34 6.23
N TRP A 82 -4.81 10.25 6.45
CA TRP A 82 -5.44 11.08 5.42
C TRP A 82 -4.59 12.30 5.04
N HIS A 83 -3.61 12.67 5.87
CA HIS A 83 -2.78 13.83 5.59
C HIS A 83 -1.69 13.43 4.58
N PRO A 84 -1.53 14.14 3.45
CA PRO A 84 -0.59 13.77 2.38
C PRO A 84 0.86 13.62 2.86
N LYS A 85 1.24 14.34 3.93
CA LYS A 85 2.55 14.26 4.59
C LYS A 85 2.82 12.96 5.38
N SER A 86 1.84 12.07 5.55
CA SER A 86 2.04 10.82 6.30
C SER A 86 2.87 9.78 5.54
N SER A 87 3.09 9.97 4.24
CA SER A 87 3.87 9.03 3.40
C SER A 87 5.35 9.40 3.26
N GLU A 88 5.79 10.55 3.79
CA GLU A 88 7.15 11.10 3.58
C GLU A 88 8.03 11.14 4.84
N LYS A 89 7.51 10.81 6.03
CA LYS A 89 8.22 11.01 7.30
C LYS A 89 8.10 9.88 8.31
#